data_AF-A0A960ECP2-F1
#
_entry.id   AF-A0A960ECP2-F1
#
_cell.length_a   1.000
_cell.length_b   1.000
_cell.length_c   1.000
_cell.angle_alpha   90.00
_cell.angle_beta   90.00
_cell.angle_gamma   90.00
#
_symmetry.space_group_name_H-M   'P 1'
#
loop_
_entity.id
_entity.type
_entity.pdbx_description
1 polymer ?
#
loop_
_entity_poly.entity_id
_entity_poly.type
_entity_poly.pdbx_seq_one_letter_code
_entity_poly.pdbx_strand_id
1 'polypeptide(L)'
;MDDLERQIRAWADAAAPEGAGDPVTTAEVQAMGGTGPEAVGPARPGRGRWLAVAAIVIAVAAVGASALLVARQGDEAEPLDVGGSTSTTGADPLAGPVRFEVLGVADGGRLPGRSRVAAARTPGELAELWADLGLPRGRMPAVDPGMDVVVAMTFDDDACPPTLQAFERDGTTVEPQFVEGSLACEQPLVQRTFVVALEWATVGDRFVLRLPAEPDRSEVRLDVARVPTEPEVEVTWELDETTVAAGEGLSGTVTVENRSGAPIEGTTCGPFFAIRLWGEGIVQDIARPACLSTFQIPEGTSSHEVIGLTTHVSCSEGADPSEGVVACAPGGALPDLPAGTYEALLDQATPWLVPPPDPIEVTIT
;
A
#
# COMPACT_ATOMS: atom_id res chain seq x y z
N MET A 1 -32.04 -21.86 -14.62
CA MET A 1 -30.88 -22.53 -13.97
C MET A 1 -30.16 -23.45 -14.95
N ASP A 2 -30.86 -24.15 -15.84
CA ASP A 2 -30.30 -25.04 -16.88
C ASP A 2 -29.43 -24.38 -17.97
N ASP A 3 -29.27 -23.05 -17.93
CA ASP A 3 -28.50 -22.28 -18.90
C ASP A 3 -27.09 -21.98 -18.40
N LEU A 4 -26.96 -21.68 -17.10
CA LEU A 4 -25.68 -21.48 -16.43
C LEU A 4 -24.87 -22.79 -16.37
N GLU A 5 -25.50 -23.93 -16.09
CA GLU A 5 -24.82 -25.23 -16.12
C GLU A 5 -24.34 -25.61 -17.53
N ARG A 6 -25.04 -25.17 -18.58
CA ARG A 6 -24.62 -25.37 -19.97
C ARG A 6 -23.43 -24.50 -20.33
N GLN A 7 -23.42 -23.24 -19.89
CA GLN A 7 -22.30 -22.32 -20.06
C GLN A 7 -21.03 -22.80 -19.33
N ILE A 8 -21.16 -23.24 -18.07
CA ILE A 8 -20.02 -23.76 -17.30
C ILE A 8 -19.41 -25.00 -17.96
N ARG A 9 -20.24 -25.90 -18.51
CA ARG A 9 -19.74 -27.07 -19.28
C ARG A 9 -19.02 -26.67 -20.55
N ALA A 10 -19.58 -25.74 -21.32
CA ALA A 10 -18.97 -25.30 -22.57
C ALA A 10 -17.59 -24.67 -22.36
N TRP A 11 -17.40 -23.92 -21.26
CA TRP A 11 -16.09 -23.36 -20.91
C TRP A 11 -15.10 -24.43 -20.42
N ALA A 12 -15.56 -25.41 -19.63
CA ALA A 12 -14.72 -26.51 -19.17
C ALA A 12 -14.21 -27.39 -20.33
N ASP A 13 -15.07 -27.65 -21.32
CA ASP A 13 -14.72 -28.46 -22.49
C ASP A 13 -13.78 -27.70 -23.46
N ALA A 14 -13.90 -26.38 -23.55
CA ALA A 14 -13.02 -25.55 -24.38
C ALA A 14 -11.60 -25.36 -23.78
N ALA A 15 -11.45 -25.51 -22.47
CA ALA A 15 -10.18 -25.35 -21.77
C ALA A 15 -9.34 -26.63 -21.67
N ALA A 16 -9.86 -27.79 -22.11
CA ALA A 16 -9.14 -29.04 -22.07
C ALA A 16 -8.24 -29.20 -23.32
N PRO A 17 -6.91 -29.33 -23.18
CA PRO A 17 -6.03 -29.57 -24.33
C PRO A 17 -6.31 -30.95 -24.94
N GLU A 18 -6.35 -31.03 -26.27
CA GLU A 18 -6.46 -32.30 -26.98
C GLU A 18 -5.29 -33.22 -26.59
N GLY A 19 -5.59 -34.27 -25.80
CA GLY A 19 -4.60 -35.22 -25.29
C GLY A 19 -4.48 -35.33 -23.77
N ALA A 20 -5.30 -34.61 -22.99
CA ALA A 20 -5.44 -34.90 -21.56
C ALA A 20 -5.98 -36.33 -21.37
N GLY A 21 -5.14 -37.24 -20.87
CA GLY A 21 -5.53 -38.61 -20.56
C GLY A 21 -6.64 -38.67 -19.50
N ASP A 22 -7.29 -39.84 -19.38
CA ASP A 22 -8.44 -40.06 -18.49
C ASP A 22 -8.20 -39.49 -17.07
N PRO A 23 -9.20 -38.83 -16.47
CA PRO A 23 -9.06 -38.23 -15.16
C PRO A 23 -8.75 -39.30 -14.09
N VAL A 24 -7.73 -39.03 -13.28
CA VAL A 24 -7.31 -39.90 -12.17
C VAL A 24 -8.48 -40.09 -11.22
N THR A 25 -8.81 -41.35 -10.94
CA THR A 25 -9.97 -41.70 -10.12
C THR A 25 -9.64 -41.58 -8.62
N THR A 26 -10.66 -41.32 -7.81
CA THR A 26 -10.53 -41.24 -6.34
C THR A 26 -9.98 -42.54 -5.73
N ALA A 27 -10.12 -43.67 -6.42
CA ALA A 27 -9.59 -44.98 -6.02
C ALA A 27 -8.06 -45.07 -6.16
N GLU A 28 -7.47 -44.41 -7.16
CA GLU A 28 -6.01 -44.38 -7.38
C GLU A 28 -5.31 -43.50 -6.34
N VAL A 29 -5.96 -42.43 -5.91
CA VAL A 29 -5.45 -41.55 -4.83
C VAL A 29 -5.43 -42.27 -3.48
N GLN A 30 -6.39 -43.17 -3.21
CA GLN A 30 -6.41 -43.96 -1.98
C GLN A 30 -5.36 -45.09 -1.95
N ALA A 31 -4.86 -45.54 -3.11
CA ALA A 31 -3.85 -46.58 -3.19
C ALA A 31 -2.42 -46.09 -2.87
N MET A 32 -2.18 -44.78 -2.87
CA MET A 32 -0.84 -44.19 -2.66
C MET A 32 -0.49 -43.91 -1.18
N GLY A 33 -1.42 -44.12 -0.24
CA GLY A 33 -1.20 -43.90 1.19
C GLY A 33 -0.87 -45.18 1.95
N GLY A 34 0.37 -45.70 1.85
CA GLY A 34 0.78 -46.92 2.56
C GLY A 34 2.21 -46.92 3.09
N THR A 35 2.32 -47.12 4.41
CA THR A 35 3.49 -47.53 5.22
C THR A 35 4.45 -46.44 5.74
N GLY A 36 4.28 -46.13 7.04
CA GLY A 36 5.32 -45.59 7.92
C GLY A 36 5.46 -46.48 9.17
N PRO A 37 6.65 -46.66 9.75
CA PRO A 37 6.97 -47.82 10.59
C PRO A 37 6.79 -47.63 12.11
N GLU A 38 6.60 -48.79 12.74
CA GLU A 38 6.68 -49.19 14.16
C GLU A 38 7.68 -48.39 15.04
N ALA A 39 7.25 -47.85 16.19
CA ALA A 39 7.11 -48.46 17.53
C ALA A 39 8.40 -48.46 18.40
N VAL A 40 8.35 -47.74 19.53
CA VAL A 40 9.15 -48.00 20.73
C VAL A 40 8.24 -47.85 21.96
N GLY A 41 8.21 -48.87 22.82
CA GLY A 41 7.22 -49.08 23.89
C GLY A 41 7.50 -48.40 25.25
N PRO A 42 7.24 -49.08 26.39
CA PRO A 42 5.97 -48.91 27.10
C PRO A 42 6.14 -48.42 28.56
N ALA A 43 5.11 -47.74 29.11
CA ALA A 43 4.99 -47.50 30.55
C ALA A 43 3.54 -47.51 31.06
N ARG A 44 3.19 -48.64 31.68
CA ARG A 44 2.25 -48.93 32.80
C ARG A 44 0.78 -48.43 32.82
N PRO A 45 -0.15 -49.26 33.37
CA PRO A 45 -1.59 -49.00 33.35
C PRO A 45 -2.09 -48.32 34.63
N GLY A 46 -2.99 -47.34 34.47
CA GLY A 46 -3.78 -46.74 35.54
C GLY A 46 -5.26 -46.72 35.17
N ARG A 47 -6.08 -47.47 35.91
CA ARG A 47 -7.55 -47.51 35.83
C ARG A 47 -8.17 -46.14 36.11
N GLY A 48 -9.20 -45.75 35.37
CA GLY A 48 -10.06 -44.64 35.79
C GLY A 48 -11.18 -44.23 34.83
N ARG A 49 -12.36 -44.85 35.01
CA ARG A 49 -13.72 -44.27 34.92
C ARG A 49 -14.11 -43.31 33.76
N TRP A 50 -15.03 -43.81 32.93
CA TRP A 50 -16.33 -43.22 32.54
C TRP A 50 -16.67 -41.80 33.06
N LEU A 51 -16.95 -40.85 32.15
CA LEU A 51 -18.31 -40.33 31.84
C LEU A 51 -18.28 -39.06 30.95
N ALA A 52 -19.20 -39.07 29.97
CA ALA A 52 -19.99 -37.97 29.42
C ALA A 52 -19.31 -36.67 28.99
N VAL A 53 -19.21 -36.50 27.65
CA VAL A 53 -19.04 -35.22 26.97
C VAL A 53 -20.35 -34.45 27.04
N ALA A 54 -20.36 -33.32 27.76
CA ALA A 54 -21.40 -32.31 27.69
C ALA A 54 -20.97 -31.22 26.70
N ALA A 55 -21.83 -30.96 25.70
CA ALA A 55 -21.67 -29.88 24.75
C ALA A 55 -21.84 -28.52 25.45
N ILE A 56 -20.87 -27.63 25.28
CA ILE A 56 -20.95 -26.24 25.71
C ILE A 56 -21.16 -25.39 24.45
N VAL A 57 -22.35 -24.79 24.34
CA VAL A 57 -22.66 -23.71 23.41
C VAL A 57 -22.29 -22.41 24.11
N ILE A 58 -21.29 -21.68 23.60
CA ILE A 58 -20.95 -20.34 24.08
C ILE A 58 -21.73 -19.32 23.25
N ALA A 59 -22.67 -18.64 23.89
CA ALA A 59 -23.23 -17.38 23.42
C ALA A 59 -22.35 -16.24 23.96
N VAL A 60 -21.77 -15.42 23.08
CA VAL A 60 -21.13 -14.15 23.46
C VAL A 60 -22.07 -13.01 23.10
N ALA A 61 -22.48 -12.29 24.13
CA ALA A 61 -23.26 -11.07 24.06
C ALA A 61 -22.38 -9.88 23.68
N ALA A 62 -22.86 -9.07 22.74
CA ALA A 62 -22.32 -7.76 22.43
C ALA A 62 -22.82 -6.71 23.43
N VAL A 63 -21.90 -6.07 24.15
CA VAL A 63 -22.14 -4.86 24.94
C VAL A 63 -20.96 -3.93 24.69
N GLY A 64 -21.24 -2.66 24.36
CA GLY A 64 -20.27 -1.59 24.55
C GLY A 64 -20.21 -0.50 23.47
N ALA A 65 -21.33 0.15 23.16
CA ALA A 65 -21.30 1.48 22.55
C ALA A 65 -20.96 2.51 23.65
N SER A 66 -19.80 3.16 23.54
CA SER A 66 -19.48 4.38 24.29
C SER A 66 -19.13 5.46 23.29
N ALA A 67 -20.10 6.35 23.05
CA ALA A 67 -19.89 7.59 22.33
C ALA A 67 -19.25 8.61 23.29
N LEU A 68 -18.04 9.06 22.96
CA LEU A 68 -17.38 10.16 23.64
C LEU A 68 -17.80 11.48 22.97
N LEU A 69 -18.54 12.30 23.72
CA LEU A 69 -18.80 13.70 23.41
C LEU A 69 -17.57 14.52 23.79
N VAL A 70 -16.91 15.14 22.81
CA VAL A 70 -15.99 16.26 23.05
C VAL A 70 -16.62 17.52 22.49
N ALA A 71 -17.01 18.41 23.39
CA ALA A 71 -17.42 19.77 23.06
C ALA A 71 -16.18 20.55 22.62
N ARG A 72 -16.19 21.06 21.38
CA ARG A 72 -15.22 22.03 20.86
C ARG A 72 -15.81 23.42 21.06
N GLN A 73 -15.36 24.12 22.11
CA GLN A 73 -15.48 25.58 22.22
C GLN A 73 -14.27 26.16 21.48
N GLY A 74 -14.50 26.78 20.33
CA GLY A 74 -13.51 27.60 19.64
C GLY A 74 -13.93 29.06 19.76
N ASP A 75 -13.17 29.81 20.54
CA ASP A 75 -13.20 31.28 20.52
C ASP A 75 -12.60 31.78 19.20
N GLU A 76 -13.25 32.79 18.66
CA GLU A 76 -12.95 33.48 17.41
C GLU A 76 -11.61 34.24 17.54
N ALA A 77 -10.62 33.84 16.75
CA ALA A 77 -9.46 34.67 16.45
C ALA A 77 -9.65 35.28 15.05
N GLU A 78 -9.77 36.61 15.01
CA GLU A 78 -9.81 37.41 13.78
C GLU A 78 -8.55 37.15 12.93
N PRO A 79 -8.68 36.89 11.62
CA PRO A 79 -7.54 36.88 10.72
C PRO A 79 -7.13 38.32 10.37
N LEU A 80 -5.87 38.65 10.64
CA LEU A 80 -5.20 39.84 10.10
C LEU A 80 -5.04 39.68 8.58
N ASP A 81 -5.75 40.52 7.85
CA ASP A 81 -5.70 40.65 6.40
C ASP A 81 -4.45 41.45 6.00
N VAL A 82 -3.44 40.76 5.45
CA VAL A 82 -2.27 41.40 4.82
C VAL A 82 -2.30 41.05 3.33
N GLY A 83 -2.95 41.93 2.58
CA GLY A 83 -3.05 41.84 1.13
C GLY A 83 -1.71 41.99 0.42
N GLY A 84 -1.41 41.04 -0.45
CA GLY A 84 -0.27 41.06 -1.36
C GLY A 84 -0.48 40.02 -2.46
N SER A 85 -1.34 40.34 -3.43
CA SER A 85 -1.60 39.47 -4.58
C SER A 85 -0.53 39.69 -5.65
N THR A 86 0.34 38.70 -5.83
CA THR A 86 1.21 38.57 -7.01
C THR A 86 0.97 37.21 -7.65
N SER A 87 0.34 37.23 -8.82
CA SER A 87 0.29 36.08 -9.71
C SER A 87 1.65 35.83 -10.34
N THR A 88 2.17 34.61 -10.19
CA THR A 88 3.10 34.03 -11.16
C THR A 88 2.78 32.57 -11.39
N THR A 89 2.77 32.25 -12.68
CA THR A 89 2.43 31.03 -13.37
C THR A 89 3.38 29.89 -13.00
N GLY A 90 2.82 28.72 -12.68
CA GLY A 90 3.54 27.56 -12.17
C GLY A 90 3.47 27.52 -10.65
N ALA A 91 2.37 26.98 -10.10
CA ALA A 91 2.29 26.76 -8.66
C ALA A 91 3.39 25.76 -8.28
N ASP A 92 4.45 26.25 -7.65
CA ASP A 92 5.46 25.40 -7.03
C ASP A 92 4.71 24.47 -6.06
N PRO A 93 4.71 23.14 -6.26
CA PRO A 93 4.03 22.22 -5.36
C PRO A 93 4.56 22.34 -3.92
N LEU A 94 5.73 22.96 -3.72
CA LEU A 94 6.36 23.22 -2.43
C LEU A 94 6.02 24.61 -1.86
N ALA A 95 5.04 25.35 -2.39
CA ALA A 95 4.68 26.68 -1.88
C ALA A 95 3.93 26.67 -0.53
N GLY A 96 3.57 25.50 0.00
CA GLY A 96 2.86 25.35 1.28
C GLY A 96 3.76 25.33 2.51
N PRO A 97 3.20 25.47 3.73
CA PRO A 97 3.95 25.32 4.97
C PRO A 97 4.50 23.91 5.11
N VAL A 98 5.69 23.78 5.71
CA VAL A 98 6.27 22.49 6.08
C VAL A 98 5.37 21.82 7.12
N ARG A 99 4.89 20.62 6.83
CA ARG A 99 4.14 19.82 7.80
C ARG A 99 5.10 18.94 8.59
N PHE A 100 4.86 18.85 9.89
CA PHE A 100 5.72 18.11 10.79
C PHE A 100 4.97 17.58 12.00
N GLU A 101 5.53 16.54 12.62
CA GLU A 101 5.09 16.00 13.91
C GLU A 101 6.28 15.86 14.85
N VAL A 102 6.16 16.35 16.09
CA VAL A 102 7.19 16.15 17.12
C VAL A 102 7.00 14.77 17.73
N LEU A 103 7.90 13.86 17.39
CA LEU A 103 7.90 12.47 17.85
C LEU A 103 8.45 12.33 19.27
N GLY A 104 9.34 13.23 19.67
CA GLY A 104 9.90 13.22 21.01
C GLY A 104 10.89 14.34 21.27
N VAL A 105 11.14 14.59 22.54
CA VAL A 105 12.18 15.50 23.03
C VAL A 105 13.01 14.74 24.06
N ALA A 106 14.33 14.76 23.91
CA ALA A 106 15.27 14.10 24.81
C ALA A 106 16.22 15.12 25.43
N ASP A 107 16.35 15.10 26.75
CA ASP A 107 17.37 15.86 27.47
C ASP A 107 18.64 15.02 27.61
N GLY A 108 19.82 15.63 27.41
CA GLY A 108 21.12 14.99 27.68
C GLY A 108 21.45 13.81 26.76
N GLY A 109 21.09 13.91 25.48
CA GLY A 109 21.37 12.88 24.47
C GLY A 109 22.84 12.47 24.44
N ARG A 110 23.11 11.18 24.19
CA ARG A 110 24.48 10.63 24.13
C ARG A 110 25.25 11.01 22.88
N LEU A 111 24.69 11.85 22.01
CA LEU A 111 25.36 12.28 20.80
C LEU A 111 26.58 13.12 21.19
N PRO A 112 27.82 12.63 20.93
CA PRO A 112 29.00 13.41 21.25
C PRO A 112 29.05 14.64 20.34
N GLY A 113 29.23 15.83 20.95
CA GLY A 113 29.35 17.10 20.23
C GLY A 113 28.25 18.09 20.59
N ARG A 114 28.59 19.38 20.54
CA ARG A 114 27.67 20.51 20.72
C ARG A 114 27.00 20.82 19.37
N SER A 115 25.69 21.04 19.37
CA SER A 115 24.82 21.26 18.19
C SER A 115 24.98 20.25 17.03
N ARG A 116 24.00 19.36 16.81
CA ARG A 116 24.09 18.31 15.78
C ARG A 116 22.74 18.07 15.12
N VAL A 117 22.79 17.63 13.86
CA VAL A 117 21.64 17.18 13.08
C VAL A 117 21.88 15.78 12.56
N ALA A 118 20.81 14.98 12.54
CA ALA A 118 20.78 13.66 11.91
C ALA A 118 19.42 13.46 11.23
N ALA A 119 19.37 12.59 10.24
CA ALA A 119 18.14 12.20 9.57
C ALA A 119 18.06 10.68 9.45
N ALA A 120 16.84 10.16 9.55
CA ALA A 120 16.47 8.78 9.33
C ALA A 120 15.40 8.73 8.24
N ARG A 121 15.76 8.09 7.14
CA ARG A 121 14.99 8.00 5.88
C ARG A 121 14.53 6.58 5.60
N THR A 122 15.00 5.62 6.39
CA THR A 122 14.62 4.21 6.32
C THR A 122 14.31 3.70 7.73
N PRO A 123 13.59 2.57 7.88
CA PRO A 123 13.32 1.98 9.20
C PRO A 123 14.61 1.60 9.95
N GLY A 124 15.65 1.19 9.21
CA GLY A 124 16.97 0.87 9.78
C GLY A 124 17.65 2.11 10.36
N GLU A 125 17.72 3.20 9.59
CA GLU A 125 18.26 4.48 10.07
C GLU A 125 17.47 5.02 11.27
N LEU A 126 16.14 4.81 11.28
CA LEU A 126 15.28 5.22 12.40
C LEU A 126 15.62 4.46 13.68
N ALA A 127 15.79 3.15 13.59
CA ALA A 127 16.17 2.31 14.72
C ALA A 127 17.55 2.69 15.29
N GLU A 128 18.52 3.01 14.43
CA GLU A 128 19.84 3.50 14.82
C GLU A 128 19.74 4.86 15.51
N LEU A 129 19.01 5.80 14.93
CA LEU A 129 18.79 7.13 15.51
C LEU A 129 18.15 7.02 16.91
N TRP A 130 17.14 6.17 17.08
CA TRP A 130 16.50 5.95 18.39
C TRP A 130 17.48 5.36 19.42
N ALA A 131 18.33 4.43 18.99
CA ALA A 131 19.33 3.81 19.86
C ALA A 131 20.38 4.83 20.32
N ASP A 132 20.84 5.70 19.41
CA ASP A 132 21.79 6.77 19.72
C ASP A 132 21.24 7.81 20.71
N LEU A 133 19.94 8.10 20.60
CA LEU A 133 19.24 8.98 21.53
C LEU A 133 18.96 8.33 22.89
N GLY A 134 19.21 7.02 23.04
CA GLY A 134 18.91 6.27 24.26
C GLY A 134 17.41 6.18 24.57
N LEU A 135 16.55 6.35 23.55
CA LEU A 135 15.10 6.28 23.71
C LEU A 135 14.64 4.81 23.80
N PRO A 136 13.60 4.48 24.58
CA PRO A 136 13.12 3.11 24.70
C PRO A 136 12.59 2.57 23.37
N ARG A 137 13.11 1.42 22.90
CA ARG A 137 12.69 0.78 21.64
C ARG A 137 11.18 0.47 21.56
N GLY A 138 10.55 0.18 22.70
CA GLY A 138 9.10 -0.08 22.78
C GLY A 138 8.21 1.17 22.62
N ARG A 139 8.79 2.34 22.41
CA ARG A 139 8.09 3.62 22.15
C ARG A 139 8.47 4.25 20.81
N MET A 140 9.09 3.48 19.91
CA MET A 140 9.39 4.01 18.58
C MET A 140 8.05 4.23 17.86
N PRO A 141 7.75 5.47 17.43
CA PRO A 141 6.54 5.75 16.68
C PRO A 141 6.56 4.99 15.35
N ALA A 142 5.38 4.61 14.88
CA ALA A 142 5.23 4.09 13.52
C ALA A 142 5.30 5.28 12.57
N VAL A 143 6.43 5.40 11.86
CA VAL A 143 6.65 6.41 10.82
C VAL A 143 6.75 5.68 9.49
N ASP A 144 6.07 6.18 8.47
CA ASP A 144 6.18 5.68 7.11
C ASP A 144 7.32 6.42 6.39
N PRO A 145 8.47 5.79 6.12
CA PRO A 145 9.61 6.43 5.47
C PRO A 145 9.32 6.87 4.02
N GLY A 146 8.27 6.32 3.38
CA GLY A 146 7.79 6.74 2.07
C GLY A 146 7.07 8.09 2.10
N MET A 147 6.47 8.43 3.25
CA MET A 147 5.73 9.68 3.45
C MET A 147 6.53 10.73 4.23
N ASP A 148 7.34 10.27 5.19
CA ASP A 148 8.03 11.13 6.15
C ASP A 148 9.54 10.87 6.20
N VAL A 149 10.29 11.90 6.59
CA VAL A 149 11.67 11.78 7.07
C VAL A 149 11.75 12.18 8.52
N VAL A 150 12.45 11.40 9.33
CA VAL A 150 12.66 11.76 10.73
C VAL A 150 13.99 12.48 10.89
N VAL A 151 13.97 13.69 11.44
CA VAL A 151 15.16 14.46 11.75
C VAL A 151 15.33 14.57 13.27
N ALA A 152 16.58 14.45 13.74
CA ALA A 152 16.95 14.78 15.10
C ALA A 152 17.81 16.05 15.08
N MET A 153 17.40 17.03 15.87
CA MET A 153 18.05 18.33 15.98
C MET A 153 18.46 18.55 17.44
N THR A 154 19.76 18.59 17.69
CA THR A 154 20.34 18.79 19.01
C THR A 154 20.91 20.20 19.09
N PHE A 155 20.60 20.92 20.16
CA PHE A 155 21.17 22.23 20.50
C PHE A 155 21.43 22.33 22.00
N ASP A 156 22.32 23.23 22.39
CA ASP A 156 22.49 23.57 23.81
C ASP A 156 21.50 24.69 24.12
N ASP A 157 20.67 24.49 25.13
CA ASP A 157 19.64 25.46 25.49
C ASP A 157 19.66 25.75 26.98
N ASP A 158 19.02 26.83 27.39
CA ASP A 158 18.76 27.08 28.80
C ASP A 158 17.80 26.03 29.39
N ALA A 159 17.69 26.05 30.71
CA ALA A 159 16.85 25.10 31.44
C ALA A 159 15.36 25.13 31.02
N CYS A 160 14.92 26.22 30.38
CA CYS A 160 13.56 26.36 29.85
C CYS A 160 13.52 26.09 28.35
N PRO A 161 13.01 24.92 27.93
CA PRO A 161 12.94 24.57 26.52
C PRO A 161 12.15 25.61 25.73
N PRO A 162 12.65 26.04 24.57
CA PRO A 162 11.78 26.58 23.57
C PRO A 162 10.87 25.48 23.05
N THR A 163 9.75 25.90 22.50
CA THR A 163 8.84 25.00 21.79
C THR A 163 9.11 25.14 20.30
N LEU A 164 9.34 24.01 19.62
CA LEU A 164 9.36 23.99 18.16
C LEU A 164 7.96 24.34 17.64
N GLN A 165 7.83 25.46 16.95
CA GLN A 165 6.53 25.99 16.50
C GLN A 165 6.28 25.71 15.03
N ALA A 166 7.30 25.87 14.20
CA ALA A 166 7.17 25.76 12.76
C ALA A 166 8.51 25.38 12.10
N PHE A 167 8.48 25.19 10.79
CA PHE A 167 9.66 25.27 9.96
C PHE A 167 9.43 26.33 8.87
N GLU A 168 10.41 27.21 8.71
CA GLU A 168 10.47 28.14 7.59
C GLU A 168 11.19 27.51 6.42
N ARG A 169 10.83 27.94 5.22
CA ARG A 169 11.43 27.48 3.97
C ARG A 169 11.92 28.66 3.15
N ASP A 170 13.16 28.55 2.69
CA ASP A 170 13.77 29.43 1.69
C ASP A 170 14.39 28.56 0.58
N GLY A 171 13.68 28.45 -0.53
CA GLY A 171 14.01 27.50 -1.60
C GLY A 171 14.03 26.05 -1.09
N THR A 172 15.19 25.40 -1.20
CA THR A 172 15.41 24.03 -0.69
C THR A 172 15.91 24.01 0.75
N THR A 173 16.06 25.15 1.41
CA THR A 173 16.50 25.21 2.81
C THR A 173 15.29 25.19 3.73
N VAL A 174 15.29 24.32 4.72
CA VAL A 174 14.27 24.19 5.75
C VAL A 174 14.92 24.51 7.10
N GLU A 175 14.32 25.42 7.87
CA GLU A 175 14.86 25.89 9.15
C GLU A 175 13.80 25.80 10.26
N PRO A 176 14.08 25.18 11.41
CA PRO A 176 13.15 25.13 12.53
C PRO A 176 12.99 26.50 13.18
N GLN A 177 11.74 26.86 13.50
CA GLN A 177 11.40 28.06 14.25
C GLN A 177 11.03 27.68 15.68
N PHE A 178 11.80 28.21 16.62
CA PHE A 178 11.66 27.98 18.05
C PHE A 178 11.07 29.23 18.72
N VAL A 179 10.11 29.03 19.62
CA VAL A 179 9.56 30.11 20.45
C VAL A 179 9.99 29.88 21.89
N GLU A 180 10.68 30.87 22.44
CA GLU A 180 11.07 30.88 23.86
C GLU A 180 9.82 30.96 24.75
N GLY A 181 9.83 30.18 25.84
CA GLY A 181 8.82 30.29 26.88
C GLY A 181 8.91 31.64 27.59
N SER A 182 7.77 32.17 28.04
CA SER A 182 7.69 33.48 28.75
C SER A 182 8.39 33.52 30.13
N LEU A 183 9.02 32.42 30.57
CA LEU A 183 9.69 32.33 31.85
C LEU A 183 11.19 32.56 31.66
N ALA A 184 11.72 33.60 32.29
CA ALA A 184 13.15 33.85 32.37
C ALA A 184 13.81 32.74 33.20
N CYS A 185 14.52 31.84 32.54
CA CYS A 185 15.25 30.76 33.18
C CYS A 185 16.73 30.92 32.88
N GLU A 186 17.46 31.51 33.83
CA GLU A 186 18.92 31.56 33.75
C GLU A 186 19.51 30.26 34.31
N GLN A 187 20.21 29.51 33.45
CA GLN A 187 21.17 28.44 33.78
C GLN A 187 20.66 27.21 34.58
N PRO A 188 21.27 26.02 34.37
CA PRO A 188 22.38 25.71 33.46
C PRO A 188 21.92 25.42 32.03
N LEU A 189 22.86 25.55 31.07
CA LEU A 189 22.66 25.06 29.71
C LEU A 189 22.51 23.53 29.73
N VAL A 190 21.44 23.02 29.13
CA VAL A 190 21.11 21.61 28.98
C VAL A 190 21.05 21.30 27.50
N GLN A 191 21.75 20.24 27.09
CA GLN A 191 21.65 19.77 25.71
C GLN A 191 20.28 19.12 25.49
N ARG A 192 19.56 19.57 24.46
CA ARG A 192 18.22 19.12 24.14
C ARG A 192 18.16 18.64 22.71
N THR A 193 17.49 17.52 22.46
CA THR A 193 17.29 16.97 21.13
C THR A 193 15.81 16.86 20.80
N PHE A 194 15.39 17.49 19.72
CA PHE A 194 14.06 17.37 19.14
C PHE A 194 14.09 16.31 18.05
N VAL A 195 13.16 15.36 18.11
CA VAL A 195 12.97 14.32 17.10
C VAL A 195 11.66 14.60 16.39
N VAL A 196 11.71 14.81 15.08
CA VAL A 196 10.61 15.38 14.30
C VAL A 196 10.44 14.61 13.00
N ALA A 197 9.22 14.19 12.68
CA ALA A 197 8.87 13.72 11.35
C ALA A 197 8.52 14.93 10.46
N LEU A 198 9.08 14.99 9.25
CA LEU A 198 8.77 15.98 8.22
C LEU A 198 8.15 15.27 7.02
N GLU A 199 7.00 15.74 6.54
CA GLU A 199 6.30 15.13 5.41
C GLU A 199 7.02 15.47 4.09
N TRP A 200 7.48 14.45 3.35
CA TRP A 200 8.20 14.63 2.09
C TRP A 200 7.40 15.41 1.05
N ALA A 201 6.08 15.24 1.00
CA ALA A 201 5.21 15.98 0.10
C ALA A 201 5.29 17.50 0.35
N THR A 202 5.64 17.92 1.57
CA THR A 202 5.85 19.32 1.86
C THR A 202 7.29 19.73 1.61
N VAL A 203 8.32 18.99 2.05
CA VAL A 203 9.74 19.41 1.97
C VAL A 203 10.43 19.13 0.63
N GLY A 204 9.82 18.32 -0.23
CA GLY A 204 10.40 17.86 -1.49
C GLY A 204 11.40 16.71 -1.31
N ASP A 205 11.77 16.05 -2.40
CA ASP A 205 12.64 14.86 -2.36
C ASP A 205 14.09 15.16 -1.97
N ARG A 206 14.47 16.44 -1.91
CA ARG A 206 15.76 16.89 -1.41
C ARG A 206 15.68 18.29 -0.82
N PHE A 207 16.23 18.46 0.37
CA PHE A 207 16.31 19.75 1.06
C PHE A 207 17.55 19.83 1.95
N VAL A 208 17.90 21.04 2.39
CA VAL A 208 18.95 21.29 3.38
C VAL A 208 18.28 21.68 4.68
N LEU A 209 18.42 20.87 5.72
CA LEU A 209 18.06 21.27 7.07
C LEU A 209 19.15 22.19 7.61
N ARG A 210 18.79 23.44 7.90
CA ARG A 210 19.67 24.44 8.52
C ARG A 210 19.26 24.63 9.97
N LEU A 211 20.20 24.51 10.92
CA LEU A 211 19.99 25.02 12.27
C LEU A 211 20.55 26.44 12.38
N PRO A 212 19.86 27.35 13.08
CA PRO A 212 20.35 28.71 13.29
C PRO A 212 21.71 28.69 13.99
N ALA A 213 22.59 29.60 13.58
CA ALA A 213 23.90 29.78 14.23
C ALA A 213 23.71 30.45 15.59
N GLU A 214 24.31 29.88 16.65
CA GLU A 214 24.49 30.58 17.92
C GLU A 214 25.63 31.61 17.80
N PRO A 215 25.66 32.69 18.61
CA PRO A 215 26.66 33.77 18.50
C PRO A 215 28.13 33.31 18.47
N ASP A 216 28.42 32.18 19.11
CA ASP A 216 29.76 31.60 19.23
C ASP A 216 29.93 30.31 18.41
N ARG A 217 29.01 30.00 17.47
CA ARG A 217 29.01 28.73 16.73
C ARG A 217 28.85 28.90 15.23
N SER A 218 29.46 27.96 14.51
CA SER A 218 29.21 27.79 13.09
C SER A 218 27.80 27.25 12.86
N GLU A 219 27.17 27.74 11.80
CA GLU A 219 25.97 27.16 11.22
C GLU A 219 26.12 25.64 11.02
N VAL A 220 25.07 24.89 11.34
CA VAL A 220 25.00 23.45 11.10
C VAL A 220 24.01 23.19 9.96
N ARG A 221 24.45 22.39 8.97
CA ARG A 221 23.64 22.02 7.81
C ARG A 221 23.64 20.51 7.60
N LEU A 222 22.50 19.98 7.17
CA LEU A 222 22.35 18.59 6.73
C LEU A 222 21.65 18.55 5.38
N ASP A 223 22.32 17.99 4.38
CA ASP A 223 21.69 17.66 3.10
C ASP A 223 20.86 16.39 3.30
N VAL A 224 19.55 16.52 3.15
CA VAL A 224 18.58 15.44 3.31
C VAL A 224 17.99 15.16 1.94
N ALA A 225 18.26 13.98 1.41
CA ALA A 225 17.64 13.47 0.19
C ALA A 225 16.80 12.25 0.52
N ARG A 226 15.61 12.15 -0.06
CA ARG A 226 14.79 10.95 -0.04
C ARG A 226 15.63 9.83 -0.60
N VAL A 227 15.77 8.74 0.16
CA VAL A 227 16.31 7.51 -0.39
C VAL A 227 15.24 7.02 -1.35
N PRO A 228 15.52 6.85 -2.65
CA PRO A 228 14.57 6.20 -3.54
C PRO A 228 14.29 4.84 -2.90
N THR A 229 13.09 4.69 -2.34
CA THR A 229 12.56 3.37 -2.05
C THR A 229 12.33 2.76 -3.42
N GLU A 230 13.26 1.92 -3.86
CA GLU A 230 12.92 0.97 -4.92
C GLU A 230 11.61 0.32 -4.48
N PRO A 231 10.59 0.31 -5.35
CA PRO A 231 9.33 -0.26 -4.97
C PRO A 231 9.59 -1.71 -4.54
N GLU A 232 9.05 -2.10 -3.38
CA GLU A 232 9.17 -3.49 -2.92
C GLU A 232 8.57 -4.46 -3.92
N VAL A 233 7.68 -3.97 -4.80
CA VAL A 233 7.11 -4.72 -5.90
C VAL A 233 7.07 -3.86 -7.15
N GLU A 234 7.71 -4.34 -8.20
CA GLU A 234 7.66 -3.75 -9.53
C GLU A 234 6.81 -4.64 -10.46
N VAL A 235 5.94 -4.02 -11.24
CA VAL A 235 5.08 -4.73 -12.20
C VAL A 235 5.36 -4.17 -13.59
N THR A 236 5.74 -5.04 -14.49
CA THR A 236 5.83 -4.75 -15.92
C THR A 236 4.90 -5.69 -16.65
N TRP A 237 4.36 -5.24 -17.78
CA TRP A 237 3.50 -6.09 -18.59
C TRP A 237 3.60 -5.70 -20.06
N GLU A 238 3.33 -6.68 -20.89
CA GLU A 238 3.38 -6.55 -22.34
C GLU A 238 2.20 -7.33 -22.95
N LEU A 239 1.67 -6.80 -24.06
CA LEU A 239 0.69 -7.50 -24.87
C LEU A 239 1.39 -8.18 -26.03
N ASP A 240 0.90 -9.35 -26.43
CA ASP A 240 1.44 -10.07 -27.58
C ASP A 240 1.22 -9.26 -28.87
N GLU A 241 0.07 -8.61 -28.97
CA GLU A 241 -0.31 -7.71 -30.07
C GLU A 241 -1.11 -6.51 -29.55
N THR A 242 -0.99 -5.37 -30.22
CA THR A 242 -1.75 -4.14 -29.90
C THR A 242 -2.81 -3.80 -30.96
N THR A 243 -3.02 -4.66 -31.94
CA THR A 243 -4.08 -4.55 -32.94
C THR A 243 -4.76 -5.90 -33.09
N VAL A 244 -6.04 -5.98 -32.75
CA VAL A 244 -6.80 -7.25 -32.69
C VAL A 244 -8.16 -7.09 -33.37
N ALA A 245 -8.67 -8.15 -33.98
CA ALA A 245 -10.02 -8.10 -34.56
C ALA A 245 -11.09 -8.13 -33.47
N ALA A 246 -12.20 -7.44 -33.70
CA ALA A 246 -13.36 -7.50 -32.82
C ALA A 246 -13.84 -8.97 -32.66
N GLY A 247 -14.07 -9.40 -31.42
CA GLY A 247 -14.44 -10.78 -31.08
C GLY A 247 -13.27 -11.72 -30.76
N GLU A 248 -12.03 -11.34 -31.07
CA GLU A 248 -10.83 -12.14 -30.75
C GLU A 248 -10.33 -11.89 -29.31
N GLY A 249 -9.57 -12.86 -28.79
CA GLY A 249 -8.92 -12.72 -27.49
C GLY A 249 -7.69 -11.82 -27.57
N LEU A 250 -7.47 -11.03 -26.53
CA LEU A 250 -6.23 -10.30 -26.30
C LEU A 250 -5.40 -11.08 -25.27
N SER A 251 -4.10 -11.27 -25.51
CA SER A 251 -3.21 -11.96 -24.58
C SER A 251 -1.94 -11.15 -24.32
N GLY A 252 -1.28 -11.48 -23.21
CA GLY A 252 -0.02 -10.86 -22.83
C GLY A 252 0.60 -11.52 -21.61
N THR A 253 1.68 -10.92 -21.14
CA THR A 253 2.46 -11.40 -19.99
C THR A 253 2.65 -10.29 -18.98
N VAL A 254 2.42 -10.61 -17.71
CA VAL A 254 2.73 -9.75 -16.56
C VAL A 254 3.95 -10.32 -15.86
N THR A 255 4.98 -9.50 -15.69
CA THR A 255 6.15 -9.82 -14.89
C THR A 255 6.11 -9.02 -13.59
N VAL A 256 6.12 -9.72 -12.46
CA VAL A 256 6.16 -9.13 -11.13
C VAL A 256 7.50 -9.42 -10.50
N GLU A 257 8.23 -8.37 -10.13
CA GLU A 257 9.44 -8.47 -9.33
C GLU A 257 9.13 -8.09 -7.88
N ASN A 258 9.07 -9.09 -7.01
CA ASN A 258 8.80 -8.94 -5.59
C ASN A 258 10.12 -8.94 -4.80
N ARG A 259 10.54 -7.76 -4.36
CA ARG A 259 11.73 -7.52 -3.53
C ARG A 259 11.40 -7.36 -2.04
N SER A 260 10.17 -7.65 -1.60
CA SER A 260 9.74 -7.48 -0.20
C SER A 260 10.39 -8.46 0.79
N GLY A 261 11.08 -9.51 0.31
CA GLY A 261 11.70 -10.54 1.14
C GLY A 261 10.73 -11.61 1.66
N ALA A 262 9.48 -11.61 1.21
CA ALA A 262 8.48 -12.64 1.50
C ALA A 262 7.49 -12.79 0.35
N PRO A 263 6.81 -13.95 0.22
CA PRO A 263 5.70 -14.08 -0.72
C PRO A 263 4.56 -13.13 -0.37
N ILE A 264 3.94 -12.54 -1.39
CA ILE A 264 2.73 -11.71 -1.25
C ILE A 264 1.52 -12.60 -1.52
N GLU A 265 0.56 -12.59 -0.60
CA GLU A 265 -0.64 -13.43 -0.68
C GLU A 265 -1.87 -12.60 -1.09
N GLY A 266 -2.61 -13.11 -2.06
CA GLY A 266 -3.89 -12.57 -2.49
C GLY A 266 -4.96 -13.65 -2.53
N THR A 267 -6.20 -13.25 -2.76
CA THR A 267 -7.30 -14.17 -3.02
C THR A 267 -7.90 -13.89 -4.39
N THR A 268 -8.26 -14.96 -5.11
CA THR A 268 -8.81 -14.85 -6.46
C THR A 268 -9.78 -15.98 -6.78
N CYS A 269 -10.50 -15.76 -7.87
CA CYS A 269 -11.30 -16.73 -8.59
C CYS A 269 -11.00 -16.67 -10.07
N GLY A 270 -10.38 -17.72 -10.56
CA GLY A 270 -9.77 -17.71 -11.89
C GLY A 270 -8.46 -16.92 -11.88
N PRO A 271 -8.07 -16.34 -13.02
CA PRO A 271 -6.78 -15.69 -13.16
C PRO A 271 -6.69 -14.47 -12.22
N PHE A 272 -5.57 -14.32 -11.53
CA PHE A 272 -5.36 -13.20 -10.62
C PHE A 272 -5.32 -11.88 -11.39
N PHE A 273 -4.53 -11.88 -12.46
CA PHE A 273 -4.38 -10.80 -13.42
C PHE A 273 -5.30 -11.01 -14.62
N ALA A 274 -5.91 -9.95 -15.13
CA ALA A 274 -6.72 -9.98 -16.35
C ALA A 274 -6.62 -8.64 -17.08
N ILE A 275 -6.93 -8.62 -18.37
CA ILE A 275 -6.92 -7.40 -19.16
C ILE A 275 -8.33 -6.80 -19.18
N ARG A 276 -8.45 -5.54 -18.78
CA ARG A 276 -9.66 -4.72 -18.91
C ARG A 276 -9.45 -3.71 -20.03
N LEU A 277 -10.44 -3.52 -20.89
CA LEU A 277 -10.41 -2.47 -21.92
C LEU A 277 -11.24 -1.26 -21.51
N TRP A 278 -10.70 -0.06 -21.74
CA TRP A 278 -11.35 1.23 -21.54
C TRP A 278 -11.21 2.10 -22.79
N GLY A 279 -12.33 2.48 -23.42
CA GLY A 279 -12.32 3.31 -24.62
C GLY A 279 -13.72 3.43 -25.21
N GLU A 280 -13.95 4.39 -26.12
CA GLU A 280 -15.24 4.56 -26.82
C GLU A 280 -16.47 4.68 -25.89
N GLY A 281 -16.28 5.21 -24.67
CA GLY A 281 -17.34 5.30 -23.66
C GLY A 281 -17.71 3.97 -23.00
N ILE A 282 -16.95 2.91 -23.28
CA ILE A 282 -17.09 1.56 -22.73
C ILE A 282 -15.99 1.33 -21.70
N VAL A 283 -16.38 0.80 -20.54
CA VAL A 283 -15.47 0.21 -19.56
C VAL A 283 -15.89 -1.24 -19.43
N GLN A 284 -15.02 -2.17 -19.84
CA GLN A 284 -15.31 -3.57 -19.64
C GLN A 284 -15.23 -3.94 -18.16
N ASP A 285 -16.23 -4.68 -17.70
CA ASP A 285 -16.12 -5.36 -16.41
C ASP A 285 -15.46 -6.73 -16.59
N ILE A 286 -14.90 -7.30 -15.53
CA ILE A 286 -14.32 -8.64 -15.58
C ILE A 286 -15.17 -9.56 -14.72
N ALA A 287 -15.82 -10.53 -15.38
CA ALA A 287 -16.62 -11.52 -14.68
C ALA A 287 -15.72 -12.49 -13.90
N ARG A 288 -15.66 -12.32 -12.58
CA ARG A 288 -14.97 -13.23 -11.65
C ARG A 288 -16.02 -14.08 -10.90
N PRO A 289 -15.96 -15.42 -10.96
CA PRO A 289 -16.92 -16.25 -10.24
C PRO A 289 -16.74 -16.10 -8.71
N ALA A 290 -17.81 -16.35 -7.95
CA ALA A 290 -17.75 -16.32 -6.50
C ALA A 290 -17.12 -17.62 -5.96
N CYS A 291 -15.85 -17.57 -5.62
CA CYS A 291 -15.09 -18.66 -5.00
C CYS A 291 -14.01 -18.07 -4.06
N LEU A 292 -13.12 -18.90 -3.51
CA LEU A 292 -11.97 -18.40 -2.78
C LEU A 292 -10.78 -19.34 -3.00
N SER A 293 -9.81 -18.90 -3.80
CA SER A 293 -8.50 -19.56 -3.94
C SER A 293 -7.40 -18.61 -3.50
N THR A 294 -6.38 -19.14 -2.85
CA THR A 294 -5.17 -18.38 -2.52
C THR A 294 -4.31 -18.24 -3.76
N PHE A 295 -3.85 -17.03 -4.04
CA PHE A 295 -2.83 -16.72 -5.04
C PHE A 295 -1.58 -16.20 -4.32
N GLN A 296 -0.41 -16.58 -4.80
CA GLN A 296 0.86 -16.15 -4.22
C GLN A 296 1.77 -15.60 -5.29
N ILE A 297 2.34 -14.43 -5.03
CA ILE A 297 3.46 -13.86 -5.78
C ILE A 297 4.72 -14.21 -4.98
N PRO A 298 5.57 -15.15 -5.45
CA PRO A 298 6.77 -15.53 -4.72
C PRO A 298 7.73 -14.34 -4.61
N GLU A 299 8.69 -14.41 -3.69
CA GLU A 299 9.84 -13.52 -3.70
C GLU A 299 10.64 -13.69 -5.00
N GLY A 300 11.22 -12.61 -5.50
CA GLY A 300 11.94 -12.55 -6.77
C GLY A 300 11.02 -12.26 -7.96
N THR A 301 11.45 -12.68 -9.15
CA THR A 301 10.71 -12.46 -10.39
C THR A 301 9.74 -13.60 -10.68
N SER A 302 8.48 -13.27 -10.97
CA SER A 302 7.46 -14.22 -11.44
C SER A 302 6.78 -13.68 -12.70
N SER A 303 6.29 -14.58 -13.54
CA SER A 303 5.64 -14.25 -14.81
C SER A 303 4.28 -14.94 -14.88
N HIS A 304 3.25 -14.22 -15.32
CA HIS A 304 1.86 -14.65 -15.33
C HIS A 304 1.22 -14.28 -16.68
N GLU A 305 0.61 -15.25 -17.33
CA GLU A 305 -0.19 -14.99 -18.53
C GLU A 305 -1.47 -14.23 -18.18
N VAL A 306 -1.85 -13.30 -19.05
CA VAL A 306 -3.09 -12.54 -18.94
C VAL A 306 -3.89 -12.61 -20.22
N ILE A 307 -5.20 -12.60 -20.06
CA ILE A 307 -6.16 -12.61 -21.16
C ILE A 307 -7.20 -11.50 -20.99
N GLY A 308 -7.65 -10.97 -22.11
CA GLY A 308 -8.74 -10.02 -22.25
C GLY A 308 -9.69 -10.47 -23.36
N LEU A 309 -10.93 -10.02 -23.29
CA LEU A 309 -11.93 -10.28 -24.33
C LEU A 309 -12.20 -9.00 -25.10
N THR A 310 -12.35 -9.07 -26.42
CA THR A 310 -12.82 -7.94 -27.23
C THR A 310 -14.33 -8.03 -27.50
N THR A 311 -15.08 -8.63 -26.58
CA THR A 311 -16.55 -8.73 -26.58
C THR A 311 -17.14 -8.10 -25.32
N HIS A 312 -18.42 -7.78 -25.33
CA HIS A 312 -19.12 -7.42 -24.09
C HIS A 312 -19.12 -8.62 -23.13
N VAL A 313 -18.99 -8.38 -21.82
CA VAL A 313 -18.99 -9.47 -20.81
C VAL A 313 -20.39 -9.93 -20.40
N SER A 314 -21.41 -9.19 -20.79
CA SER A 314 -22.81 -9.58 -20.63
C SER A 314 -23.66 -8.95 -21.74
N CYS A 315 -24.77 -9.61 -22.04
CA CYS A 315 -25.80 -9.09 -22.93
C CYS A 315 -27.16 -9.59 -22.44
N SER A 316 -28.25 -8.95 -22.87
CA SER A 316 -29.62 -9.40 -22.57
C SER A 316 -30.44 -9.55 -23.84
N GLU A 317 -31.24 -10.61 -23.92
CA GLU A 317 -32.19 -10.81 -25.01
C GLU A 317 -33.30 -9.74 -24.93
N GLY A 318 -33.36 -8.86 -25.93
CA GLY A 318 -34.35 -7.78 -25.97
C GLY A 318 -34.03 -6.58 -25.06
N ALA A 319 -32.75 -6.37 -24.73
CA ALA A 319 -32.31 -5.20 -23.97
C ALA A 319 -32.82 -3.88 -24.58
N ASP A 320 -33.35 -3.00 -23.73
CA ASP A 320 -33.65 -1.62 -24.11
C ASP A 320 -32.34 -0.81 -24.03
N PRO A 321 -31.92 -0.14 -25.13
CA PRO A 321 -30.68 0.64 -25.15
C PRO A 321 -30.63 1.77 -24.11
N SER A 322 -31.78 2.16 -23.53
CA SER A 322 -31.83 3.15 -22.45
C SER A 322 -31.32 2.66 -21.08
N GLU A 323 -31.19 1.34 -20.88
CA GLU A 323 -30.70 0.74 -19.62
C GLU A 323 -29.18 0.52 -19.61
N GLY A 324 -28.48 0.86 -20.69
CA GLY A 324 -27.02 0.65 -20.80
C GLY A 324 -26.60 -0.82 -20.94
N VAL A 325 -27.55 -1.73 -21.09
CA VAL A 325 -27.31 -3.15 -21.36
C VAL A 325 -27.31 -3.38 -22.88
N VAL A 326 -26.28 -4.07 -23.39
CA VAL A 326 -26.18 -4.36 -24.82
C VAL A 326 -27.03 -5.56 -25.18
N ALA A 327 -27.75 -5.47 -26.31
CA ALA A 327 -28.55 -6.59 -26.83
C ALA A 327 -27.65 -7.71 -27.34
N CYS A 328 -27.97 -8.97 -27.00
CA CYS A 328 -27.22 -10.12 -27.50
C CYS A 328 -27.28 -10.24 -29.04
N ALA A 329 -26.21 -10.75 -29.64
CA ALA A 329 -26.19 -11.15 -31.04
C ALA A 329 -27.11 -12.39 -31.27
N PRO A 330 -27.49 -12.70 -32.53
CA PRO A 330 -28.33 -13.87 -32.82
C PRO A 330 -27.77 -15.16 -32.20
N GLY A 331 -28.63 -15.89 -31.48
CA GLY A 331 -28.23 -17.10 -30.77
C GLY A 331 -27.69 -16.87 -29.35
N GLY A 332 -27.82 -15.65 -28.82
CA GLY A 332 -27.41 -15.33 -27.44
C GLY A 332 -25.91 -15.06 -27.29
N ALA A 333 -25.20 -14.86 -28.39
CA ALA A 333 -23.77 -14.56 -28.36
C ALA A 333 -23.52 -13.13 -27.82
N LEU A 334 -22.41 -12.98 -27.11
CA LEU A 334 -21.93 -11.69 -26.64
C LEU A 334 -21.53 -10.85 -27.86
N PRO A 335 -22.03 -9.61 -28.01
CA PRO A 335 -21.62 -8.74 -29.10
C PRO A 335 -20.15 -8.36 -28.98
N ASP A 336 -19.49 -8.18 -30.13
CA ASP A 336 -18.12 -7.69 -30.18
C ASP A 336 -18.06 -6.22 -29.75
N LEU A 337 -16.89 -5.79 -29.25
CA LEU A 337 -16.63 -4.38 -29.04
C LEU A 337 -16.56 -3.64 -30.38
N PRO A 338 -17.02 -2.38 -30.45
CA PRO A 338 -16.88 -1.59 -31.66
C PRO A 338 -15.39 -1.32 -31.96
N ALA A 339 -15.06 -1.27 -33.25
CA ALA A 339 -13.72 -0.87 -33.69
C ALA A 339 -13.37 0.54 -33.17
N GLY A 340 -12.13 0.72 -32.72
CA GLY A 340 -11.68 1.94 -32.06
C GLY A 340 -10.37 1.78 -31.31
N THR A 341 -9.96 2.84 -30.63
CA THR A 341 -8.76 2.85 -29.78
C THR A 341 -9.18 2.73 -28.32
N TYR A 342 -8.53 1.80 -27.61
CA TYR A 342 -8.79 1.49 -26.21
C TYR A 342 -7.48 1.53 -25.42
N GLU A 343 -7.59 1.81 -24.14
CA GLU A 343 -6.55 1.54 -23.15
C GLU A 343 -6.79 0.15 -22.56
N ALA A 344 -5.82 -0.74 -22.76
CA ALA A 344 -5.72 -1.97 -22.01
C ALA A 344 -5.14 -1.66 -20.63
N LEU A 345 -5.85 -2.08 -19.60
CA LEU A 345 -5.53 -1.91 -18.19
C LEU A 345 -5.31 -3.27 -17.57
N LEU A 346 -4.31 -3.40 -16.71
CA LEU A 346 -4.12 -4.60 -15.91
C LEU A 346 -5.05 -4.57 -14.68
N ASP A 347 -6.02 -5.48 -14.65
CA ASP A 347 -6.92 -5.67 -13.51
C ASP A 347 -6.45 -6.79 -12.59
N GLN A 348 -6.64 -6.63 -11.29
CA GLN A 348 -6.20 -7.57 -10.25
C GLN A 348 -7.37 -8.04 -9.40
N ALA A 349 -7.41 -9.32 -9.03
CA ALA A 349 -8.47 -9.89 -8.22
C ALA A 349 -8.60 -9.24 -6.84
N THR A 350 -7.45 -8.95 -6.24
CA THR A 350 -7.33 -8.16 -5.02
C THR A 350 -6.84 -6.77 -5.44
N PRO A 351 -7.70 -5.74 -5.42
CA PRO A 351 -7.30 -4.40 -5.83
C PRO A 351 -6.09 -3.93 -5.03
N TRP A 352 -5.11 -3.35 -5.74
CA TRP A 352 -3.90 -2.75 -5.14
C TRP A 352 -2.97 -3.72 -4.43
N LEU A 353 -3.06 -5.04 -4.67
CA LEU A 353 -2.11 -5.99 -4.10
C LEU A 353 -0.68 -5.73 -4.62
N VAL A 354 -0.56 -5.42 -5.92
CA VAL A 354 0.66 -4.88 -6.51
C VAL A 354 0.36 -3.54 -7.18
N PRO A 355 1.34 -2.62 -7.31
CA PRO A 355 1.13 -1.35 -8.01
C PRO A 355 0.65 -1.60 -9.45
N PRO A 356 -0.40 -0.89 -9.93
CA PRO A 356 -0.84 -1.04 -11.31
C PRO A 356 0.22 -0.47 -12.26
N PRO A 357 0.58 -1.20 -13.34
CA PRO A 357 1.47 -0.67 -14.38
C PRO A 357 0.73 0.35 -15.26
N ASP A 358 1.49 1.05 -16.11
CA ASP A 358 0.92 1.98 -17.08
C ASP A 358 -0.01 1.26 -18.09
N PRO A 359 -1.10 1.92 -18.54
CA PRO A 359 -1.98 1.38 -19.59
C PRO A 359 -1.25 1.20 -20.93
N ILE A 360 -1.71 0.23 -21.73
CA ILE A 360 -1.20 -0.02 -23.09
C ILE A 360 -2.30 0.34 -24.10
N GLU A 361 -1.98 1.17 -25.09
CA GLU A 361 -2.93 1.49 -26.17
C GLU A 361 -3.13 0.28 -27.11
N VAL A 362 -4.39 -0.05 -27.38
CA VAL A 362 -4.82 -1.15 -28.26
C VAL A 362 -5.81 -0.64 -29.29
N THR A 363 -5.71 -1.13 -30.52
CA THR A 363 -6.67 -0.87 -31.60
C THR A 363 -7.50 -2.12 -31.87
N ILE A 364 -8.83 -1.97 -31.85
CA ILE A 364 -9.77 -3.01 -32.28
C ILE A 364 -10.23 -2.69 -33.70
N THR A 365 -10.18 -3.67 -34.61
CA THR A 365 -10.52 -3.51 -36.05
C THR A 365 -11.79 -4.22 -36.47
#